data_AF-A0A6V7VHG3-F1
#
_entry.id   AF-A0A6V7VHG3-F1
#
_cell.length_a   1.000
_cell.length_b   1.000
_cell.length_c   1.000
_cell.angle_alpha   90.00
_cell.angle_beta   90.00
_cell.angle_gamma   90.00
#
_symmetry.space_group_name_H-M   'P 1'
#
loop_
_entity.id
_entity.type
_entity.pdbx_description
1 polymer ?
#
loop_
_entity_poly.entity_id
_entity_poly.type
_entity_poly.pdbx_seq_one_letter_code
_entity_poly.pdbx_strand_id
1 'polypeptide(L)' 'MLDTNLDGLLSFNEFIFEGNLKNVEPIERLEFIKKLFNESDFDNNGELNSQELTEFFIILQKQWVEHGGTENTIILFYKI' A
#
# COMPACT_ATOMS: atom_id res chain seq x y z
N MET A 1 -3.27 1.05 -13.21
CA MET A 1 -1.80 1.01 -12.97
C MET A 1 -1.63 1.89 -11.74
N LEU A 2 -1.00 1.42 -10.68
CA LEU A 2 -1.03 2.12 -9.39
C LEU A 2 -0.41 3.52 -9.49
N ASP A 3 0.77 3.63 -10.11
CA ASP A 3 1.38 4.90 -10.51
C ASP A 3 0.56 5.54 -11.66
N THR A 4 -0.30 6.50 -11.33
CA THR A 4 -1.26 7.10 -12.27
C THR A 4 -0.73 8.37 -12.90
N ASN A 5 0.10 9.11 -12.16
CA ASN A 5 0.75 10.32 -12.65
C ASN A 5 2.07 10.02 -13.41
N LEU A 6 2.55 8.77 -13.38
CA LEU A 6 3.74 8.25 -14.05
C LEU A 6 5.04 8.91 -13.57
N ASP A 7 5.11 9.28 -12.29
CA ASP A 7 6.32 9.84 -11.69
C ASP A 7 7.29 8.77 -11.18
N GLY A 8 6.91 7.48 -11.24
CA GLY A 8 7.71 6.35 -10.77
C GLY A 8 7.72 6.22 -9.24
N LEU A 9 6.91 7.01 -8.54
CA LEU A 9 6.64 6.93 -7.12
C LEU A 9 5.21 6.43 -6.92
N LEU A 10 4.87 6.07 -5.70
CA LEU A 10 3.50 5.73 -5.35
C LEU A 10 3.05 6.57 -4.17
N SER A 11 2.07 7.44 -4.40
CA SER A 11 1.40 8.15 -3.33
C SER A 11 0.40 7.26 -2.60
N PHE A 12 0.10 7.58 -1.33
CA PHE A 12 -0.93 6.85 -0.58
C PHE A 12 -2.32 6.92 -1.25
N ASN A 13 -2.61 8.03 -1.94
CA ASN A 13 -3.86 8.21 -2.65
C ASN A 13 -3.97 7.27 -3.85
N GLU A 14 -2.91 7.15 -4.64
CA GLU A 14 -2.84 6.18 -5.73
C GLU A 14 -3.03 4.76 -5.23
N PHE A 15 -2.38 4.41 -4.12
CA PHE A 15 -2.51 3.10 -3.49
C PHE A 15 -3.97 2.75 -3.11
N ILE A 16 -4.69 3.66 -2.45
CA ILE A 16 -6.06 3.41 -1.98
C ILE A 16 -7.14 3.55 -3.05
N PHE A 17 -6.94 4.41 -4.06
CA PHE A 17 -7.93 4.64 -5.12
C PHE A 17 -7.90 3.52 -6.15
N GLU A 18 -6.71 3.20 -6.68
CA GLU A 18 -6.54 2.16 -7.70
C GLU A 18 -6.71 0.76 -7.09
N GLY A 19 -6.32 0.57 -5.82
CA GLY A 19 -6.62 -0.65 -5.07
C GLY A 19 -8.08 -0.80 -4.66
N ASN A 20 -8.93 0.21 -4.93
CA ASN A 20 -10.34 0.28 -4.51
C ASN A 20 -10.56 0.07 -3.00
N LEU A 21 -9.52 0.28 -2.19
CA LEU A 21 -9.52 -0.07 -0.77
C LEU A 21 -10.52 0.75 0.03
N LYS A 22 -10.78 2.00 -0.36
CA LYS A 22 -11.75 2.88 0.31
C LYS A 22 -13.16 2.31 0.39
N ASN A 23 -13.54 1.45 -0.57
CA ASN A 23 -14.89 0.89 -0.65
C ASN A 23 -14.98 -0.54 -0.13
N VAL A 24 -13.83 -1.19 0.08
CA VAL A 24 -13.75 -2.63 0.33
C VAL A 24 -13.21 -2.92 1.74
N GLU A 25 -12.38 -2.04 2.28
CA GLU A 25 -11.76 -2.23 3.59
C GLU A 25 -12.35 -1.33 4.67
N PRO A 26 -12.53 -1.84 5.91
CA PRO A 26 -12.85 -1.03 7.08
C PRO A 26 -11.85 0.12 7.29
N ILE A 27 -12.34 1.23 7.84
CA ILE A 27 -11.54 2.42 8.15
C ILE A 27 -10.31 2.07 9.01
N GLU A 28 -10.46 1.17 9.97
CA GLU A 28 -9.37 0.71 10.84
C GLU A 28 -8.22 0.06 10.05
N ARG A 29 -8.54 -0.68 8.99
CA ARG A 29 -7.53 -1.25 8.09
C ARG A 29 -6.89 -0.18 7.21
N LEU A 30 -7.64 0.81 6.76
CA LEU A 30 -7.08 1.94 6.01
C LEU A 30 -6.08 2.74 6.85
N GLU A 31 -6.39 3.01 8.12
CA GLU A 31 -5.47 3.69 9.04
C GLU A 31 -4.22 2.84 9.33
N PHE A 32 -4.40 1.52 9.45
CA PHE A 32 -3.29 0.59 9.59
C PHE A 32 -2.35 0.60 8.36
N ILE A 33 -2.91 0.50 7.15
CA ILE A 33 -2.14 0.58 5.90
C ILE A 33 -1.43 1.94 5.80
N LYS A 34 -2.11 3.03 6.13
CA LYS A 34 -1.52 4.37 6.15
C LYS A 34 -0.34 4.48 7.09
N LYS A 35 -0.45 3.85 8.26
CA LYS A 35 0.65 3.79 9.22
C LYS A 35 1.86 3.05 8.63
N LEU A 36 1.64 1.88 8.02
CA LEU A 36 2.73 1.13 7.37
C LEU A 36 3.38 1.90 6.22
N PHE A 37 2.56 2.62 5.44
CA PHE A 37 3.04 3.47 4.36
C PHE A 37 3.99 4.53 4.90
N ASN A 38 3.56 5.28 5.93
CA ASN A 38 4.39 6.31 6.56
C ASN A 38 5.65 5.74 7.23
N GLU A 39 5.60 4.49 7.73
CA GLU A 39 6.79 3.82 8.29
C GLU A 39 7.79 3.39 7.22
N SER A 40 7.35 3.22 5.98
CA SER A 40 8.18 2.81 4.84
C SER A 40 8.71 3.98 4.02
N ASP A 41 8.18 5.19 4.23
CA ASP A 41 8.64 6.45 3.65
C ASP A 41 9.86 6.96 4.44
N PHE A 42 11.05 6.47 4.10
CA PHE A 42 12.26 6.72 4.89
C PHE A 42 12.80 8.13 4.70
N ASP A 43 12.64 8.69 3.51
CA ASP A 43 13.05 10.05 3.22
C ASP A 43 12.00 11.10 3.63
N ASN A 44 10.81 10.66 4.04
CA ASN A 44 9.66 11.47 4.48
C ASN A 44 9.18 12.44 3.40
N ASN A 45 9.25 12.02 2.13
CA ASN A 45 8.78 12.84 1.00
C ASN A 45 7.25 12.72 0.78
N GLY A 46 6.58 11.78 1.45
CA GLY A 46 5.14 11.52 1.37
C GLY A 46 4.72 10.50 0.31
N GLU A 47 5.69 9.91 -0.38
CA GLU A 47 5.56 8.98 -1.50
C GLU A 47 6.52 7.81 -1.29
N LEU A 48 6.27 6.67 -1.92
CA LEU A 48 7.21 5.53 -1.85
C LEU A 48 7.90 5.36 -3.19
N ASN A 49 9.23 5.42 -3.18
CA ASN A 49 10.05 5.01 -4.31
C ASN A 49 10.12 3.48 -4.42
N SER A 50 10.76 2.95 -5.46
CA SER A 50 10.86 1.49 -5.70
C SER A 50 11.43 0.66 -4.54
N GLN A 51 12.38 1.21 -3.78
CA GLN A 51 13.00 0.54 -2.64
C GLN A 51 12.03 0.55 -1.45
N GLU A 52 11.47 1.72 -1.14
CA GLU A 52 10.49 1.93 -0.07
C GLU A 52 9.21 1.11 -0.29
N LEU A 53 8.76 1.01 -1.53
CA LEU A 53 7.65 0.16 -1.95
C LEU A 53 7.90 -1.31 -1.65
N THR A 54 9.12 -1.79 -1.87
CA THR A 54 9.46 -3.18 -1.63
C THR A 54 9.35 -3.49 -0.13
N GLU A 55 9.85 -2.62 0.74
CA GLU A 55 9.71 -2.77 2.19
C GLU A 55 8.25 -2.68 2.64
N PHE A 56 7.50 -1.70 2.12
CA PHE A 56 6.08 -1.54 2.39
C PHE A 56 5.29 -2.81 2.07
N PHE A 57 5.49 -3.42 0.90
CA PHE A 57 4.77 -4.63 0.51
C PHE A 57 5.15 -5.85 1.33
N ILE A 58 6.43 -6.00 1.71
CA ILE A 58 6.88 -7.08 2.59
C ILE A 58 6.18 -6.98 3.96
N ILE A 59 6.14 -5.77 4.54
CA ILE A 59 5.54 -5.55 5.86
C ILE A 59 4.02 -5.71 5.79
N LEU A 60 3.39 -5.12 4.77
CA LEU A 60 1.95 -5.22 4.54
C LEU A 60 1.53 -6.68 4.37
N GLN A 61 2.23 -7.46 3.56
CA GLN A 61 1.92 -8.88 3.36
C GLN A 61 2.01 -9.67 4.65
N LYS A 62 3.09 -9.46 5.43
CA LYS A 62 3.29 -10.16 6.70
C LYS A 62 2.18 -9.87 7.69
N GLN A 63 1.86 -8.60 7.92
CA GLN A 63 0.87 -8.22 8.93
C GLN A 63 -0.57 -8.49 8.46
N TRP A 64 -0.87 -8.36 7.17
CA TRP A 64 -2.21 -8.64 6.63
C TRP A 64 -2.63 -10.11 6.79
N VAL A 65 -1.69 -11.04 6.56
CA VAL A 65 -1.92 -12.48 6.75
C VAL A 65 -2.13 -12.81 8.23
N GLU A 66 -1.37 -12.18 9.13
CA GLU A 66 -1.52 -12.35 10.59
C GLU A 66 -2.88 -11.84 11.11
N HIS A 67 -3.46 -10.81 10.45
CA HIS A 67 -4.76 -10.22 10.80
C HIS A 67 -5.96 -10.80 10.03
N GLY A 68 -5.79 -11.94 9.35
CA GLY A 68 -6.89 -12.66 8.69
C GLY A 68 -7.45 -11.97 7.45
N GLY A 69 -6.66 -11.11 6.80
CA GLY A 69 -6.99 -10.56 5.49
C GLY A 69 -6.90 -11.64 4.39
N THR A 70 -7.72 -11.52 3.34
CA THR A 70 -7.73 -12.50 2.24
C THR A 70 -6.56 -12.25 1.28
N GLU A 71 -5.88 -13.31 0.83
CA GLU A 71 -4.74 -13.25 -0.10
C GLU A 71 -5.05 -12.50 -1.42
N ASN A 72 -6.31 -12.52 -1.87
CA ASN A 72 -6.73 -11.88 -3.13
C ASN A 72 -6.49 -10.36 -3.18
N THR A 73 -6.57 -9.65 -2.05
CA THR A 73 -6.35 -8.20 -2.00
C THR A 73 -4.89 -7.85 -2.20
N ILE A 74 -3.97 -8.71 -1.72
CA ILE A 74 -2.53 -8.51 -1.89
C ILE A 74 -2.09 -8.80 -3.32
N ILE A 75 -2.67 -9.83 -3.95
CA ILE A 75 -2.34 -10.21 -5.35
C ILE A 75 -2.68 -9.10 -6.35
N LEU A 76 -3.68 -8.24 -6.06
CA LEU A 76 -3.97 -7.05 -6.86
C LEU A 76 -2.79 -6.07 -6.90
N PHE A 77 -2.00 -6.00 -5.83
CA PHE A 77 -0.83 -5.12 -5.74
C PHE A 77 0.45 -5.73 -6.35
N TYR A 78 0.51 -7.04 -6.62
CA TYR A 78 1.66 -7.68 -7.25
C TYR A 78 1.55 -7.79 -8.79
N LYS A 79 0.44 -7.33 -9.39
CA LYS A 79 0.22 -7.34 -10.86
C LYS A 79 0.58 -6.02 -11.55
N ILE A 80 1.28 -5.12 -10.86
CA ILE A 80 1.80 -3.87 -11.40
C ILE A 80 3.00 -4.16 -12.32
#